data_AF-A0AAN7Q581-F1
#
_entry.id   AF-A0AAN7Q581-F1
#
_cell.length_a   1.000
_cell.length_b   1.000
_cell.length_c   1.000
_cell.angle_alpha   90.00
_cell.angle_beta   90.00
_cell.angle_gamma   90.00
#
_symmetry.space_group_name_H-M   'P 1'
#
loop_
_entity.id
_entity.type
_entity.pdbx_description
1 polymer ?
#
loop_
_entity_poly.entity_id
_entity_poly.type
_entity_poly.pdbx_seq_one_letter_code
_entity_poly.pdbx_strand_id
1 'polypeptide(L)'
;MKLIFQLTKHLSIFLQKENCDLSRCVEYAENLKIEIQQMRSDADLEFKNLFALAKTAADKIGVNLVPPLRIGMQRNRSNYEGDPETYFRRSIYVPFLDYFIDQLNSRFFNHRELLSKIQNILPSKCTDLDSEAVHKTVEIMEEQWTTDFVGTKEEFVVEFVMWRRHYLNTPKEKKPSNFIDCDRNLYPTMWKLIQIGATLPISVATSERSFSSLRRLKTYLRNKTGEDRLNGLALLNIHRDIDVTHDEILNIISKSKSRRLHIIL
;
A
#
# COMPACT_ATOMS: atom_id res chain seq x y z
N MET A 1 -3.96 -6.72 -21.90
CA MET A 1 -4.11 -6.30 -20.49
C MET A 1 -4.28 -7.48 -19.52
N LYS A 2 -4.93 -8.60 -19.90
CA LYS A 2 -5.12 -9.75 -18.99
C LYS A 2 -3.80 -10.30 -18.39
N LEU A 3 -2.74 -10.39 -19.20
CA LEU A 3 -1.42 -10.86 -18.76
C LEU A 3 -0.81 -9.95 -17.67
N ILE A 4 -0.84 -8.64 -17.87
CA ILE A 4 -0.33 -7.64 -16.91
C ILE A 4 -1.08 -7.72 -15.57
N PHE A 5 -2.40 -7.87 -15.61
CA PHE A 5 -3.20 -8.05 -14.40
C PHE A 5 -2.97 -9.40 -13.71
N GLN A 6 -2.61 -10.44 -14.45
CA GLN A 6 -2.24 -11.73 -13.87
C GLN A 6 -0.89 -11.66 -13.15
N LEU A 7 0.11 -11.01 -13.76
CA LEU A 7 1.42 -10.78 -13.14
C LEU A 7 1.31 -9.99 -11.84
N THR A 8 0.51 -8.93 -11.84
CA THR A 8 0.36 -8.03 -10.69
C THR A 8 -0.59 -8.57 -9.60
N LYS A 9 -1.35 -9.63 -9.90
CA LYS A 9 -2.32 -10.24 -8.97
C LYS A 9 -1.68 -10.66 -7.66
N HIS A 10 -0.52 -11.31 -7.70
CA HIS A 10 0.14 -11.82 -6.50
C HIS A 10 0.65 -10.70 -5.60
N LEU A 11 1.19 -9.63 -6.18
CA LEU A 11 1.57 -8.42 -5.44
C LEU A 11 0.35 -7.77 -4.79
N SER A 12 -0.77 -7.65 -5.53
CA SER A 12 -2.01 -7.08 -5.02
C SER A 12 -2.57 -7.88 -3.83
N ILE A 13 -2.61 -9.21 -3.94
CA ILE A 13 -3.04 -10.08 -2.84
C ILE A 13 -2.10 -9.97 -1.64
N PHE A 14 -0.79 -9.89 -1.89
CA PHE A 14 0.20 -9.76 -0.82
C PHE A 14 -0.03 -8.47 -0.02
N LEU A 15 -0.21 -7.33 -0.69
CA LEU A 15 -0.47 -6.02 -0.07
C LEU A 15 -1.79 -5.96 0.73
N GLN A 16 -2.73 -6.85 0.45
CA GLN A 16 -4.01 -6.92 1.17
C GLN A 16 -3.93 -7.71 2.48
N LYS A 17 -2.81 -8.40 2.76
CA LYS A 17 -2.61 -9.11 4.02
C LYS A 17 -2.43 -8.13 5.18
N GLU A 18 -2.81 -8.55 6.37
CA GLU A 18 -2.66 -7.76 7.60
C GLU A 18 -1.19 -7.63 8.01
N ASN A 19 -0.43 -8.72 7.88
CA ASN A 19 1.01 -8.72 8.10
C ASN A 19 1.73 -8.77 6.75
N CYS A 20 2.37 -7.66 6.37
CA CYS A 20 3.13 -7.54 5.14
C CYS A 20 4.58 -7.19 5.46
N ASP A 21 5.51 -8.01 4.97
CA ASP A 21 6.92 -7.64 4.93
C ASP A 21 7.19 -6.70 3.74
N LEU A 22 7.57 -5.45 4.04
CA LEU A 22 7.81 -4.43 3.03
C LEU A 22 9.02 -4.76 2.15
N SER A 23 10.06 -5.39 2.70
CA SER A 23 11.28 -5.69 1.96
C SER A 23 10.98 -6.60 0.78
N ARG A 24 10.32 -7.73 1.08
CA ARG A 24 9.84 -8.68 0.10
C ARG A 24 8.85 -8.08 -0.90
N CYS A 25 8.03 -7.13 -0.45
CA CYS A 25 7.11 -6.41 -1.32
C CYS A 25 7.84 -5.56 -2.36
N VAL A 26 8.85 -4.80 -1.92
CA VAL A 26 9.64 -3.94 -2.80
C VAL A 26 10.47 -4.78 -3.78
N GLU A 27 11.08 -5.87 -3.31
CA GLU A 27 11.80 -6.82 -4.17
C GLU A 27 10.88 -7.42 -5.25
N TYR A 28 9.66 -7.83 -4.87
CA TYR A 28 8.71 -8.36 -5.84
C TYR A 28 8.24 -7.29 -6.84
N ALA A 29 8.05 -6.04 -6.37
CA ALA A 29 7.71 -4.92 -7.25
C ALA A 29 8.85 -4.60 -8.24
N GLU A 30 10.11 -4.79 -7.85
CA GLU A 30 11.28 -4.65 -8.72
C GLU A 30 11.31 -5.71 -9.82
N ASN A 31 11.08 -6.98 -9.46
CA ASN A 31 10.95 -8.05 -10.45
C ASN A 31 9.79 -7.77 -11.44
N LEU A 32 8.63 -7.34 -10.94
CA LEU A 32 7.50 -6.97 -11.79
C LEU A 32 7.83 -5.80 -12.72
N LYS A 33 8.55 -4.79 -12.23
CA LYS A 33 8.97 -3.66 -13.06
C LYS A 33 9.87 -4.11 -14.20
N ILE A 34 10.83 -5.00 -13.94
CA ILE A 34 11.73 -5.55 -14.97
C ILE A 34 10.93 -6.29 -16.03
N GLU A 35 10.00 -7.16 -15.64
CA GLU A 35 9.12 -7.88 -16.57
C GLU A 35 8.28 -6.94 -17.44
N ILE A 36 7.72 -5.87 -16.84
CA ILE A 36 6.91 -4.88 -17.56
C ILE A 36 7.78 -4.04 -18.51
N GLN A 37 9.04 -3.77 -18.14
CA GLN A 37 10.00 -3.12 -19.03
C GLN A 37 10.39 -4.03 -20.20
N GLN A 38 10.55 -5.33 -19.98
CA GLN A 38 10.78 -6.29 -21.07
C GLN A 38 9.57 -6.36 -22.01
N MET A 39 8.34 -6.45 -21.48
CA MET A 39 7.11 -6.36 -22.27
C MET A 39 6.98 -5.07 -23.08
N ARG A 40 7.54 -3.96 -22.59
CA ARG A 40 7.61 -2.69 -23.31
C ARG A 40 8.61 -2.76 -24.47
N SER A 41 9.77 -3.37 -24.26
CA SER A 41 10.78 -3.59 -25.30
C SER A 41 10.27 -4.53 -26.41
N ASP A 42 9.57 -5.59 -26.02
CA ASP A 42 8.98 -6.60 -26.92
C ASP A 42 7.53 -6.26 -27.33
N ALA A 43 7.12 -4.99 -27.16
CA ALA A 43 5.75 -4.56 -27.35
C ALA A 43 5.21 -4.85 -28.76
N ASP A 44 6.08 -4.93 -29.77
CA ASP A 44 5.69 -5.28 -31.13
C ASP A 44 5.20 -6.74 -31.27
N LEU A 45 5.79 -7.68 -30.53
CA LEU A 45 5.44 -9.10 -30.59
C LEU A 45 4.27 -9.42 -29.64
N GLU A 46 4.34 -8.92 -28.41
CA GLU A 46 3.30 -9.15 -27.40
C GLU A 46 1.96 -8.51 -27.79
N PHE A 47 2.02 -7.31 -28.40
CA PHE A 47 0.80 -6.64 -28.84
C PHE A 47 0.13 -7.36 -30.02
N LYS A 48 0.89 -8.01 -30.92
CA LYS A 48 0.32 -8.79 -32.03
C LYS A 48 -0.60 -9.90 -31.54
N ASN A 49 -0.12 -10.68 -30.56
CA ASN A 49 -0.90 -11.77 -29.96
C ASN A 49 -2.17 -11.23 -29.27
N LEU A 50 -2.03 -10.13 -28.54
CA LEU A 50 -3.14 -9.47 -27.86
C LEU A 50 -4.16 -8.90 -28.86
N PHE A 51 -3.70 -8.30 -29.96
CA PHE A 51 -4.55 -7.75 -31.00
C PHE A 51 -5.30 -8.85 -31.76
N ALA A 52 -4.66 -9.99 -32.03
CA ALA A 52 -5.31 -11.16 -32.62
C ALA A 52 -6.46 -11.68 -31.73
N LEU A 53 -6.22 -11.81 -30.41
CA LEU A 53 -7.27 -12.18 -29.46
C LEU A 53 -8.41 -11.15 -29.43
N ALA A 54 -8.08 -9.86 -29.42
CA ALA A 54 -9.08 -8.79 -29.47
C ALA A 54 -9.90 -8.84 -30.77
N LYS A 55 -9.27 -9.12 -31.91
CA LYS A 55 -9.94 -9.28 -33.20
C LYS A 55 -10.91 -10.45 -33.20
N THR A 56 -10.48 -11.64 -32.73
CA THR A 56 -11.39 -12.80 -32.62
C THR A 56 -12.59 -12.53 -31.69
N ALA A 57 -12.40 -11.74 -30.63
CA ALA A 57 -13.49 -11.36 -29.74
C ALA A 57 -14.44 -10.33 -30.38
N ALA A 58 -13.90 -9.38 -31.14
CA ALA A 58 -14.67 -8.37 -31.86
C ALA A 58 -15.49 -9.01 -33.01
N ASP A 59 -14.90 -9.96 -33.73
CA ASP A 59 -15.56 -10.72 -34.80
C ASP A 59 -16.76 -11.52 -34.27
N LYS A 60 -16.66 -12.10 -33.06
CA LYS A 60 -17.79 -12.79 -32.39
C LYS A 60 -18.96 -11.87 -32.08
N ILE A 61 -18.72 -10.58 -31.91
CA ILE A 61 -19.72 -9.56 -31.57
C ILE A 61 -20.15 -8.80 -32.84
N GLY A 62 -19.52 -9.04 -33.99
CA GLY A 62 -19.80 -8.35 -35.25
C GLY A 62 -19.27 -6.90 -35.30
N VAL A 63 -18.23 -6.58 -34.52
CA VAL A 63 -17.64 -5.23 -34.45
C VAL A 63 -16.32 -5.19 -35.19
N ASN A 64 -16.17 -4.26 -36.14
CA ASN A 64 -14.92 -4.03 -36.84
C ASN A 64 -13.98 -3.15 -35.99
N LEU A 65 -12.75 -3.61 -35.77
CA LEU A 65 -11.69 -2.85 -35.10
C LEU A 65 -11.10 -1.82 -36.07
N VAL A 66 -11.70 -0.62 -36.12
CA VAL A 66 -11.20 0.49 -36.91
C VAL A 66 -10.65 1.57 -35.97
N PRO A 67 -9.49 2.18 -36.28
CA PRO A 67 -9.05 3.36 -35.56
C PRO A 67 -10.10 4.47 -35.68
N PRO A 68 -10.19 5.35 -34.68
CA PRO A 68 -11.04 6.54 -34.77
C PRO A 68 -10.72 7.37 -36.02
N LEU A 69 -11.72 8.12 -36.50
CA LEU A 69 -11.51 9.08 -37.57
C LEU A 69 -10.47 10.13 -37.16
N ARG A 70 -9.48 10.33 -38.04
CA ARG A 70 -8.42 11.32 -37.89
C ARG A 70 -8.90 12.64 -38.48
N ILE A 71 -8.78 13.72 -37.71
CA ILE A 71 -9.07 15.08 -38.16
C ILE A 71 -7.77 15.88 -38.02
N GLY A 72 -7.49 16.79 -38.96
CA GLY A 72 -6.20 17.49 -39.10
C GLY A 72 -5.69 18.23 -37.86
N MET A 73 -6.55 18.55 -36.89
CA MET A 73 -6.13 19.13 -35.61
C MET A 73 -6.93 18.51 -34.46
N GLN A 74 -6.27 17.70 -33.63
CA GLN A 74 -6.85 17.13 -32.41
C GLN A 74 -6.03 17.63 -31.21
N ARG A 75 -6.66 18.36 -30.29
CA ARG A 75 -6.00 18.91 -29.09
C ARG A 75 -5.93 17.93 -27.92
N ASN A 76 -6.90 17.01 -27.81
CA ASN A 76 -7.06 16.14 -26.63
C ASN A 76 -6.86 14.64 -26.93
N ARG A 77 -6.36 14.27 -28.11
CA ARG A 77 -6.18 12.85 -28.51
C ARG A 77 -4.93 12.64 -29.34
N SER A 78 -4.29 11.47 -29.16
CA SER A 78 -3.18 11.01 -29.98
C SER A 78 -3.61 10.67 -31.40
N ASN A 79 -2.98 11.32 -32.37
CA ASN A 79 -3.25 11.19 -33.80
C ASN A 79 -2.13 10.39 -34.50
N TYR A 80 -1.89 9.15 -34.07
CA TYR A 80 -0.86 8.32 -34.68
C TYR A 80 -1.30 7.82 -36.06
N GLU A 81 -0.36 7.78 -37.00
CA GLU A 81 -0.57 7.16 -38.31
C GLU A 81 -0.26 5.67 -38.29
N GLY A 82 -1.04 4.88 -39.05
CA GLY A 82 -0.80 3.45 -39.25
C GLY A 82 -2.07 2.62 -39.37
N ASP A 83 -1.86 1.30 -39.48
CA ASP A 83 -2.87 0.26 -39.38
C ASP A 83 -3.57 0.28 -37.99
N PRO A 84 -4.77 -0.30 -37.86
CA PRO A 84 -5.46 -0.40 -36.57
C PRO A 84 -4.57 -0.94 -35.46
N GLU A 85 -3.74 -1.94 -35.77
CA GLU A 85 -2.79 -2.55 -34.83
C GLU A 85 -1.73 -1.55 -34.35
N THR A 86 -1.07 -0.84 -35.27
CA THR A 86 -0.04 0.15 -34.91
C THR A 86 -0.62 1.34 -34.17
N TYR A 87 -1.84 1.76 -34.51
CA TYR A 87 -2.56 2.81 -33.80
C TYR A 87 -2.82 2.44 -32.34
N PHE A 88 -3.44 1.29 -32.07
CA PHE A 88 -3.80 0.88 -30.70
C PHE A 88 -2.57 0.54 -29.86
N ARG A 89 -1.50 0.03 -30.47
CA ARG A 89 -0.22 -0.20 -29.79
C ARG A 89 0.35 1.11 -29.24
N ARG A 90 0.43 2.15 -30.07
CA ARG A 90 1.01 3.45 -29.72
C ARG A 90 0.11 4.30 -28.84
N SER A 91 -1.21 4.23 -29.03
CA SER A 91 -2.17 5.08 -28.30
C SER A 91 -2.60 4.51 -26.96
N ILE A 92 -2.62 3.19 -26.79
CA ILE A 92 -3.15 2.54 -25.59
C ILE A 92 -2.08 1.70 -24.92
N TYR A 93 -1.49 0.74 -25.63
CA TYR A 93 -0.66 -0.29 -24.99
C TYR A 93 0.63 0.29 -24.39
N VAL A 94 1.42 1.03 -25.18
CA VAL A 94 2.68 1.62 -24.70
C VAL A 94 2.41 2.67 -23.60
N PRO A 95 1.50 3.64 -23.77
CA PRO A 95 1.20 4.60 -22.69
C PRO A 95 0.69 3.93 -21.41
N PHE A 96 -0.07 2.84 -21.52
CA PHE A 96 -0.52 2.07 -20.36
C PHE A 96 0.65 1.42 -19.61
N LEU A 97 1.59 0.79 -20.32
CA LEU A 97 2.78 0.20 -19.70
C LEU A 97 3.63 1.29 -19.01
N ASP A 98 3.79 2.44 -19.67
CA ASP A 98 4.58 3.56 -19.16
C ASP A 98 3.97 4.13 -17.89
N TYR A 99 2.66 4.38 -17.92
CA TYR A 99 1.92 4.82 -16.76
C TYR A 99 1.99 3.79 -15.63
N PHE A 100 1.89 2.50 -15.94
CA PHE A 100 1.96 1.45 -14.91
C PHE A 100 3.34 1.38 -14.25
N ILE A 101 4.42 1.49 -15.03
CA ILE A 101 5.79 1.60 -14.51
C ILE A 101 5.94 2.83 -13.62
N ASP A 102 5.39 3.97 -14.04
CA ASP A 102 5.42 5.21 -13.25
C ASP A 102 4.67 5.07 -11.92
N GLN A 103 3.49 4.43 -11.93
CA GLN A 103 2.75 4.14 -10.70
C GLN A 103 3.52 3.20 -9.76
N LEU A 104 4.21 2.18 -10.28
CA LEU A 104 5.09 1.33 -9.47
C LEU A 104 6.24 2.16 -8.86
N ASN A 105 6.88 3.02 -9.65
CA ASN A 105 7.95 3.92 -9.20
C ASN A 105 7.48 4.83 -8.07
N SER A 106 6.40 5.57 -8.30
CA SER A 106 5.82 6.49 -7.33
C SER A 106 5.46 5.79 -6.02
N ARG A 107 4.84 4.61 -6.11
CA ARG A 107 4.34 3.89 -4.93
C ARG A 107 5.43 3.21 -4.10
N PHE A 108 6.41 2.57 -4.73
CA PHE A 108 7.38 1.72 -4.02
C PHE A 108 8.80 2.30 -3.99
N PHE A 109 9.25 2.90 -5.08
CA PHE A 109 10.67 3.23 -5.24
C PHE A 109 11.02 4.58 -4.64
N ASN A 110 10.10 5.56 -4.69
CA ASN A 110 10.31 6.86 -4.04
C ASN A 110 10.53 6.74 -2.52
N HIS A 111 9.90 5.76 -1.89
CA HIS A 111 10.00 5.54 -0.44
C HIS A 111 11.01 4.44 -0.08
N ARG A 112 11.70 3.82 -1.05
CA ARG A 112 12.58 2.67 -0.82
C ARG A 112 13.69 2.99 0.17
N GLU A 113 14.29 4.17 0.06
CA GLU A 113 15.37 4.58 0.96
C GLU A 113 14.86 4.70 2.40
N LEU A 114 13.78 5.44 2.61
CA LEU A 114 13.15 5.60 3.93
C LEU A 114 12.75 4.24 4.52
N LEU A 115 12.09 3.38 3.74
CA LEU A 115 11.69 2.04 4.18
C LEU A 115 12.89 1.18 4.57
N SER A 116 13.99 1.28 3.82
CA SER A 116 15.25 0.60 4.16
C SER A 116 15.81 1.09 5.51
N LYS A 117 15.77 2.40 5.77
CA LYS A 117 16.19 2.97 7.06
C LYS A 117 15.30 2.55 8.22
N ILE A 118 13.98 2.48 8.04
CA ILE A 118 13.08 1.93 9.07
C ILE A 118 13.37 0.46 9.34
N GLN A 119 13.66 -0.32 8.30
CA GLN A 119 14.01 -1.74 8.46
C GLN A 119 15.32 -1.94 9.22
N ASN A 120 16.24 -0.97 9.22
CA ASN A 120 17.48 -1.04 9.99
C ASN A 120 17.24 -1.10 11.51
N ILE A 121 16.07 -0.65 11.98
CA ILE A 121 15.68 -0.75 13.40
C ILE A 121 15.36 -2.19 13.80
N LEU A 122 14.92 -3.03 12.84
CA LEU A 122 14.52 -4.40 13.13
C LEU A 122 15.69 -5.19 13.73
N PRO A 123 15.47 -5.93 14.83
CA PRO A 123 16.52 -6.72 15.51
C PRO A 123 17.33 -7.65 14.61
N SER A 124 16.72 -8.15 13.53
CA SER A 124 17.35 -9.00 12.54
C SER A 124 18.35 -8.26 11.64
N LYS A 125 18.07 -7.01 11.28
CA LYS A 125 18.92 -6.20 10.39
C LYS A 125 19.86 -5.28 11.15
N CYS A 126 19.50 -4.88 12.37
CA CYS A 126 20.29 -3.91 13.14
C CYS A 126 21.69 -4.43 13.47
N THR A 127 21.87 -5.76 13.59
CA THR A 127 23.16 -6.36 13.93
C THR A 127 24.19 -6.24 12.83
N ASP A 128 23.73 -6.21 11.58
CA ASP A 128 24.59 -6.30 10.39
C ASP A 128 25.06 -4.92 9.91
N LEU A 129 24.53 -3.84 10.49
CA LEU A 129 24.90 -2.45 10.17
C LEU A 129 26.31 -2.12 10.66
N ASP A 130 27.05 -1.30 9.92
CA ASP A 130 28.27 -0.67 10.41
C ASP A 130 27.97 0.66 11.13
N SER A 131 28.99 1.28 11.73
CA SER A 131 28.81 2.54 12.45
C SER A 131 28.36 3.67 11.52
N GLU A 132 28.84 3.67 10.27
CA GLU A 132 28.48 4.67 9.27
C GLU A 132 27.01 4.54 8.85
N ALA A 133 26.51 3.32 8.62
CA ALA A 133 25.11 3.10 8.31
C ALA A 133 24.18 3.46 9.47
N VAL A 134 24.61 3.28 10.73
CA VAL A 134 23.84 3.75 11.88
C VAL A 134 23.68 5.27 11.84
N HIS A 135 24.76 6.02 11.65
CA HIS A 135 24.68 7.49 11.58
C HIS A 135 23.82 7.98 10.40
N LYS A 136 23.98 7.38 9.22
CA LYS A 136 23.13 7.68 8.05
C LYS A 136 21.65 7.37 8.30
N THR A 137 21.37 6.29 9.04
CA THR A 137 20.00 5.92 9.41
C THR A 137 19.42 6.98 10.34
N VAL A 138 20.16 7.35 11.39
CA VAL A 138 19.73 8.38 12.34
C VAL A 138 19.46 9.71 11.64
N GLU A 139 20.37 10.15 10.78
CA GLU A 139 20.24 11.41 10.05
C GLU A 139 18.99 11.48 9.17
N ILE A 140 18.74 10.45 8.36
CA ILE A 140 17.56 10.42 7.49
C ILE A 140 16.27 10.34 8.30
N MET A 141 16.26 9.61 9.41
CA MET A 141 15.06 9.51 10.25
C MET A 141 14.78 10.83 10.98
N GLU A 142 15.81 11.51 11.46
CA GLU A 142 15.71 12.82 12.09
C GLU A 142 15.14 13.88 11.13
N GLU A 143 15.64 13.91 9.89
CA GLU A 143 15.14 14.83 8.86
C GLU A 143 13.65 14.60 8.55
N GLN A 144 13.21 13.34 8.51
CA GLN A 144 11.83 13.00 8.18
C GLN A 144 10.84 13.18 9.35
N TRP A 145 11.26 12.93 10.59
CA TRP A 145 10.38 12.94 11.77
C TRP A 145 10.81 13.91 12.88
N THR A 146 11.26 15.11 12.51
CA THR A 146 11.80 16.15 13.43
C THR A 146 11.02 16.38 14.73
N THR A 147 9.70 16.20 14.74
CA THR A 147 8.83 16.44 15.92
C THR A 147 8.57 15.21 16.79
N ASP A 148 8.89 14.01 16.30
CA ASP A 148 8.61 12.76 17.01
C ASP A 148 9.79 12.31 17.88
N PHE A 149 10.98 12.87 17.71
CA PHE A 149 12.16 12.53 18.50
C PHE A 149 12.07 12.98 19.96
N VAL A 150 12.59 12.14 20.85
CA VAL A 150 12.73 12.46 22.29
C VAL A 150 14.22 12.61 22.55
N GLY A 151 14.74 13.84 22.41
CA GLY A 151 16.15 14.13 22.66
C GLY A 151 16.89 14.71 21.47
N THR A 152 18.22 14.73 21.56
CA THR A 152 19.12 15.20 20.48
C THR A 152 19.53 14.06 19.54
N LYS A 153 20.10 14.42 18.38
CA LYS A 153 20.68 13.46 17.42
C LYS A 153 21.69 12.51 18.09
N GLU A 154 22.53 13.03 18.95
CA GLU A 154 23.59 12.27 19.64
C GLU A 154 23.00 11.25 20.61
N GLU A 155 21.94 11.62 21.35
CA GLU A 155 21.23 10.71 22.25
C GLU A 155 20.61 9.55 21.48
N PHE A 156 20.01 9.84 20.31
CA PHE A 156 19.45 8.79 19.46
C PHE A 156 20.52 7.87 18.87
N VAL A 157 21.69 8.40 18.46
CA VAL A 157 22.82 7.57 18.02
C VAL A 157 23.25 6.60 19.12
N VAL A 158 23.41 7.09 20.36
CA VAL A 158 23.80 6.25 21.50
C VAL A 158 22.74 5.19 21.79
N GLU A 159 21.46 5.58 21.77
CA GLU A 159 20.34 4.67 21.94
C GLU A 159 20.34 3.56 20.87
N PHE A 160 20.60 3.92 19.60
CA PHE A 160 20.72 2.96 18.50
C PHE A 160 21.87 1.99 18.71
N VAL A 161 23.03 2.47 19.13
CA VAL A 161 24.20 1.63 19.41
C VAL A 161 23.90 0.65 20.55
N MET A 162 23.21 1.10 21.61
CA MET A 162 22.81 0.25 22.73
C MET A 162 21.76 -0.78 22.31
N TRP A 163 20.78 -0.39 21.50
CA TRP A 163 19.77 -1.29 20.91
C TRP A 163 20.44 -2.39 20.09
N ARG A 164 21.37 -2.01 19.21
CA ARG A 164 22.16 -2.96 18.41
C ARG A 164 22.97 -3.91 19.29
N ARG A 165 23.61 -3.40 20.35
CA ARG A 165 24.41 -4.22 21.29
C ARG A 165 23.53 -5.26 22.01
N HIS A 166 22.34 -4.87 22.43
CA HIS A 166 21.39 -5.77 23.07
C HIS A 166 21.06 -6.98 22.18
N TYR A 167 20.77 -6.75 20.90
CA TYR A 167 20.47 -7.83 19.95
C TYR A 167 21.70 -8.55 19.40
N LEU A 168 22.91 -7.99 19.49
CA LEU A 168 24.14 -8.75 19.25
C LEU A 168 24.37 -9.82 20.32
N ASN A 169 24.02 -9.51 21.58
CA ASN A 169 24.15 -10.44 22.70
C ASN A 169 23.00 -11.46 22.78
N THR A 170 21.94 -11.25 21.99
CA THR A 170 20.78 -12.15 21.94
C THR A 170 20.99 -13.23 20.86
N PRO A 171 20.79 -14.52 21.18
CA PRO A 171 20.94 -15.59 20.20
C PRO A 171 19.96 -15.41 19.04
N LYS A 172 20.38 -15.77 17.81
CA LYS A 172 19.62 -15.54 16.57
C LYS A 172 18.17 -16.07 16.61
N GLU A 173 17.96 -17.18 17.31
CA GLU A 173 16.64 -17.85 17.44
C GLU A 173 15.62 -17.05 18.27
N LYS A 174 16.09 -16.14 19.15
CA LYS A 174 15.23 -15.31 19.99
C LYS A 174 15.02 -13.89 19.44
N LYS A 175 15.61 -13.56 18.29
CA LYS A 175 15.48 -12.23 17.69
C LYS A 175 14.12 -12.10 17.04
N PRO A 176 13.29 -11.13 17.45
CA PRO A 176 12.01 -10.91 16.79
C PRO A 176 12.26 -10.44 15.36
N SER A 177 11.54 -11.05 14.41
CA SER A 177 11.50 -10.58 13.01
C SER A 177 10.54 -9.41 12.80
N ASN A 178 9.76 -9.08 13.84
CA ASN A 178 8.71 -8.06 13.80
C ASN A 178 9.03 -6.93 14.80
N PHE A 179 8.33 -5.82 14.65
CA PHE A 179 8.29 -4.70 15.58
C PHE A 179 7.61 -5.13 16.90
N ILE A 180 8.34 -5.76 17.82
CA ILE A 180 7.79 -6.29 19.09
C ILE A 180 8.58 -5.77 20.30
N ASP A 181 7.84 -5.40 21.35
CA ASP A 181 8.21 -4.98 22.71
C ASP A 181 9.61 -4.39 22.90
N CYS A 182 9.69 -3.09 22.59
CA CYS A 182 10.77 -2.23 23.00
C CYS A 182 10.44 -1.60 24.37
N ASP A 183 11.34 -1.69 25.34
CA ASP A 183 11.15 -1.02 26.64
C ASP A 183 11.29 0.50 26.46
N ARG A 184 10.17 1.21 26.61
CA ARG A 184 10.08 2.66 26.46
C ARG A 184 11.03 3.43 27.38
N ASN A 185 11.39 2.88 28.53
CA ASN A 185 12.27 3.56 29.47
C ASN A 185 13.74 3.46 29.08
N LEU A 186 14.12 2.35 28.43
CA LEU A 186 15.50 2.12 27.99
C LEU A 186 15.76 2.69 26.59
N TYR A 187 14.74 2.68 25.74
CA TYR A 187 14.85 3.06 24.33
C TYR A 187 13.63 3.92 23.90
N PRO A 188 13.52 5.17 24.39
CA PRO A 188 12.35 6.01 24.15
C PRO A 188 12.18 6.42 22.68
N THR A 189 13.28 6.69 21.96
CA THR A 189 13.25 7.11 20.56
C THR A 189 12.96 5.93 19.64
N MET A 190 13.61 4.80 19.88
CA MET A 190 13.36 3.56 19.15
C MET A 190 11.93 3.10 19.31
N TRP A 191 11.38 3.16 20.52
CA TRP A 191 9.99 2.80 20.74
C TRP A 191 9.03 3.61 19.86
N LYS A 192 9.22 4.93 19.76
CA LYS A 192 8.43 5.78 18.86
C LYS A 192 8.65 5.45 17.38
N LEU A 193 9.90 5.24 16.94
CA LEU A 193 10.18 4.91 15.54
C LEU A 193 9.63 3.55 15.14
N ILE A 194 9.63 2.59 16.07
CA ILE A 194 8.98 1.28 15.91
C ILE A 194 7.47 1.46 15.74
N GLN A 195 6.83 2.35 16.51
CA GLN A 195 5.41 2.68 16.33
C GLN A 195 5.12 3.34 14.98
N ILE A 196 5.96 4.28 14.56
CA ILE A 196 5.84 4.92 13.24
C ILE A 196 5.99 3.85 12.14
N GLY A 197 7.01 3.00 12.23
CA GLY A 197 7.23 1.88 11.32
C GLY A 197 6.05 0.92 11.25
N ALA A 198 5.43 0.61 12.39
CA ALA A 198 4.26 -0.28 12.48
C ALA A 198 2.95 0.37 11.98
N THR A 199 2.85 1.70 12.03
CA THR A 199 1.64 2.44 11.61
C THR A 199 1.70 2.98 10.19
N LEU A 200 2.87 2.91 9.53
CA LEU A 200 3.01 3.36 8.14
C LEU A 200 2.06 2.56 7.22
N PRO A 201 1.09 3.23 6.58
CA PRO A 201 0.14 2.57 5.71
C PRO A 201 0.83 2.17 4.40
N ILE A 202 1.28 0.92 4.33
CA ILE A 202 1.84 0.35 3.08
C ILE A 202 0.72 0.02 2.08
N SER A 203 -0.46 -0.30 2.61
CA SER A 203 -1.64 -0.57 1.82
C SER A 203 -2.85 0.21 2.32
N VAL A 204 -3.64 0.68 1.35
CA VAL A 204 -4.97 1.24 1.59
C VAL A 204 -6.01 0.14 1.82
N ALA A 205 -5.59 -1.13 1.92
CA ALA A 205 -6.51 -2.28 1.91
C ALA A 205 -7.47 -2.29 3.11
N THR A 206 -7.04 -1.85 4.29
CA THR A 206 -7.92 -1.65 5.46
C THR A 206 -8.95 -0.56 5.20
N SER A 207 -8.53 0.60 4.69
CA SER A 207 -9.43 1.69 4.30
C SER A 207 -10.41 1.25 3.19
N GLU A 208 -9.93 0.55 2.17
CA GLU A 208 -10.73 0.01 1.06
C GLU A 208 -11.73 -1.06 1.54
N ARG A 209 -11.35 -1.92 2.51
CA ARG A 209 -12.28 -2.86 3.16
C ARG A 209 -13.42 -2.11 3.87
N SER A 210 -13.08 -1.03 4.59
CA SER A 210 -14.08 -0.16 5.22
C SER A 210 -14.97 0.54 4.19
N PHE A 211 -14.41 1.07 3.10
CA PHE A 211 -15.19 1.68 2.01
C PHE A 211 -16.07 0.69 1.25
N SER A 212 -15.62 -0.55 1.06
CA SER A 212 -16.42 -1.63 0.46
C SER A 212 -17.62 -1.97 1.36
N SER A 213 -17.40 -2.03 2.67
CA SER A 213 -18.45 -2.22 3.66
C SER A 213 -19.45 -1.05 3.65
N LEU A 214 -18.95 0.19 3.58
CA LEU A 214 -19.77 1.40 3.39
C LEU A 214 -20.59 1.36 2.10
N ARG A 215 -20.03 0.86 0.99
CA ARG A 215 -20.76 0.73 -0.27
C ARG A 215 -21.88 -0.32 -0.22
N ARG A 216 -21.74 -1.36 0.61
CA ARG A 216 -22.84 -2.29 0.90
C ARG A 216 -23.92 -1.64 1.77
N LEU A 217 -23.54 -0.71 2.65
CA LEU A 217 -24.48 0.02 3.51
C LEU A 217 -25.22 1.15 2.75
N LYS A 218 -24.54 1.88 1.88
CA LYS A 218 -25.08 2.92 0.98
C LYS A 218 -25.41 2.31 -0.39
N THR A 219 -26.57 1.70 -0.47
CA THR A 219 -27.14 1.25 -1.75
C THR A 219 -27.90 2.39 -2.42
N TYR A 220 -28.09 2.34 -3.74
CA TYR A 220 -28.85 3.34 -4.50
C TYR A 220 -30.21 3.72 -3.86
N LEU A 221 -30.95 2.72 -3.37
CA LEU A 221 -32.26 2.90 -2.71
C LEU A 221 -32.15 3.42 -1.26
N ARG A 222 -30.96 3.39 -0.65
CA ARG A 222 -30.69 3.72 0.76
C ARG A 222 -29.51 4.69 0.90
N ASN A 223 -29.51 5.75 0.09
CA ASN A 223 -28.47 6.78 0.12
C ASN A 223 -28.77 7.96 1.06
N LYS A 224 -30.04 8.14 1.47
CA LYS A 224 -30.46 9.19 2.39
C LYS A 224 -30.44 8.65 3.84
N THR A 225 -29.33 8.83 4.53
CA THR A 225 -29.14 8.43 5.94
C THR A 225 -28.20 9.44 6.60
N GLY A 226 -28.48 9.82 7.84
CA GLY A 226 -27.62 10.73 8.62
C GLY A 226 -26.25 10.13 8.89
N GLU A 227 -25.24 10.98 9.05
CA GLU A 227 -23.84 10.57 9.21
C GLU A 227 -23.63 9.71 10.46
N ASP A 228 -24.21 10.11 11.58
CA ASP A 228 -24.15 9.36 12.84
C ASP A 228 -24.60 7.90 12.64
N ARG A 229 -25.74 7.72 11.96
CA ARG A 229 -26.33 6.41 11.68
C ARG A 229 -25.48 5.58 10.74
N LEU A 230 -24.95 6.22 9.72
CA LEU A 230 -24.04 5.55 8.80
C LEU A 230 -22.79 5.05 9.52
N ASN A 231 -22.21 5.88 10.39
CA ASN A 231 -21.01 5.54 11.15
C ASN A 231 -21.29 4.39 12.13
N GLY A 232 -22.40 4.42 12.86
CA GLY A 232 -22.81 3.33 13.75
C GLY A 232 -22.99 2.00 13.00
N LEU A 233 -23.71 2.01 11.87
CA LEU A 233 -23.89 0.82 11.03
C LEU A 233 -22.59 0.33 10.39
N ALA A 234 -21.68 1.25 10.01
CA ALA A 234 -20.39 0.91 9.47
C ALA A 234 -19.51 0.21 10.53
N LEU A 235 -19.45 0.75 11.74
CA LEU A 235 -18.71 0.17 12.86
C LEU A 235 -19.25 -1.24 13.20
N LEU A 236 -20.56 -1.41 13.31
CA LEU A 236 -21.19 -2.72 13.57
C LEU A 236 -20.91 -3.74 12.46
N ASN A 237 -20.81 -3.30 11.20
CA ASN A 237 -20.55 -4.19 10.08
C ASN A 237 -19.07 -4.57 9.95
N ILE A 238 -18.15 -3.65 10.27
CA ILE A 238 -16.70 -3.85 10.23
C ILE A 238 -16.25 -4.72 11.41
N HIS A 239 -16.72 -4.41 12.61
CA HIS A 239 -16.35 -5.09 13.87
C HIS A 239 -17.39 -6.11 14.29
N ARG A 240 -17.72 -7.03 13.40
CA ARG A 240 -18.76 -8.06 13.65
C ARG A 240 -18.30 -9.15 14.62
N ASP A 241 -17.01 -9.18 14.90
CA ASP A 241 -16.28 -10.06 15.81
C ASP A 241 -16.28 -9.58 17.27
N ILE A 242 -16.71 -8.34 17.52
CA ILE A 242 -16.84 -7.80 18.88
C ILE A 242 -18.24 -8.17 19.40
N ASP A 243 -18.30 -9.15 20.30
CA ASP A 243 -19.53 -9.51 21.00
C ASP A 243 -19.91 -8.41 22.00
N VAL A 244 -21.01 -7.72 21.74
CA VAL A 244 -21.57 -6.72 22.65
C VAL A 244 -22.49 -7.41 23.64
N THR A 245 -22.10 -7.44 24.91
CA THR A 245 -22.91 -8.08 25.97
C THR A 245 -24.00 -7.13 26.49
N HIS A 246 -25.13 -7.71 26.92
CA HIS A 246 -26.24 -6.94 27.47
C HIS A 246 -25.83 -6.16 28.74
N ASP A 247 -24.94 -6.73 29.55
CA ASP A 247 -24.45 -6.11 30.77
C ASP A 247 -23.58 -4.88 30.50
N GLU A 248 -22.76 -4.88 29.45
CA GLU A 248 -21.99 -3.70 29.03
C GLU A 248 -22.90 -2.57 28.57
N ILE A 249 -23.95 -2.90 27.81
CA ILE A 249 -24.96 -1.93 27.39
C ILE A 249 -25.64 -1.33 28.63
N LEU A 250 -26.13 -2.15 29.56
CA LEU A 250 -26.78 -1.70 30.79
C LEU A 250 -25.84 -0.83 31.64
N ASN A 251 -24.56 -1.18 31.72
CA ASN A 251 -23.55 -0.39 32.42
C ASN A 251 -23.32 0.98 31.77
N ILE A 252 -23.22 1.06 30.45
CA ILE A 252 -23.09 2.33 29.71
C ILE A 252 -24.32 3.20 29.95
N ILE A 253 -25.52 2.60 29.87
CA ILE A 253 -26.78 3.29 30.10
C ILE A 253 -26.86 3.84 31.54
N SER A 254 -26.48 3.03 32.53
CA SER A 254 -26.50 3.44 33.94
C SER A 254 -25.55 4.60 34.24
N LYS A 255 -24.39 4.64 33.56
CA LYS A 255 -23.39 5.72 33.68
C LYS A 255 -23.81 6.98 32.93
N SER A 256 -24.52 6.83 31.82
CA SER A 256 -25.10 7.96 31.11
C SER A 256 -26.27 8.52 31.95
N LYS A 257 -26.09 9.68 32.58
CA LYS A 257 -27.14 10.32 33.41
C LYS A 257 -28.40 10.73 32.63
N SER A 258 -28.48 10.44 31.33
CA SER A 258 -29.62 10.73 30.46
C SER A 258 -30.55 9.52 30.36
N ARG A 259 -31.82 9.71 30.73
CA ARG A 259 -32.88 8.71 30.50
C ARG A 259 -33.25 8.54 29.01
N ARG A 260 -32.75 9.42 28.14
CA ARG A 260 -32.93 9.37 26.69
C ARG A 260 -31.57 9.12 26.05
N LEU A 261 -31.37 7.89 25.60
CA LEU A 261 -30.23 7.56 24.74
C LEU A 261 -30.59 8.01 23.32
N HIS A 262 -29.71 8.77 22.70
CA HIS A 262 -29.79 8.99 21.27
C HIS A 262 -29.35 7.69 20.59
N ILE A 263 -30.26 6.73 20.49
CA ILE A 263 -30.01 5.48 19.79
C ILE A 263 -29.98 5.81 18.32
N ILE A 264 -28.76 5.94 17.80
CA ILE A 264 -28.52 6.15 16.40
C ILE A 264 -28.67 4.78 15.71
N LEU A 265 -29.91 4.39 15.41
CA LEU A 265 -30.28 3.23 14.58
C LEU A 265 -30.17 3.57 13.12
#